data_AF-A0A0C2XEC2-F1
#
_entry.id   AF-A0A0C2XEC2-F1
#
_cell.length_a   1.000
_cell.length_b   1.000
_cell.length_c   1.000
_cell.angle_alpha   90.00
_cell.angle_beta   90.00
_cell.angle_gamma   90.00
#
_symmetry.space_group_name_H-M   'P 1'
#
loop_
_entity.id
_entity.type
_entity.pdbx_description
1 polymer ?
#
loop_
_entity_poly.entity_id
_entity_poly.type
_entity_poly.pdbx_seq_one_letter_code
_entity_poly.pdbx_strand_id
1 'polypeptide(L)' 'VRCIFEPRMADELRIRVGEALRVLAEYDDGWGFCENVRAERGMIPLECLE' A
#
# COMPACT_ATOMS: atom_id res chain seq x y z
N VAL A 1 -1.11 -7.60 5.00
CA VAL A 1 -0.39 -6.45 5.59
C VAL A 1 0.27 -6.86 6.88
N ARG A 2 1.60 -7.06 6.88
CA ARG A 2 2.38 -7.40 8.09
C ARG A 2 3.04 -6.19 8.77
N CYS A 3 3.12 -5.04 8.10
CA CYS A 3 3.75 -3.82 8.65
C CYS A 3 2.84 -2.57 8.51
N ILE A 4 3.08 -1.56 9.36
CA ILE A 4 2.44 -0.24 9.22
C ILE A 4 3.33 0.61 8.30
N PHE A 5 2.76 1.18 7.24
CA PHE A 5 3.46 2.13 6.38
C PHE A 5 2.84 3.51 6.57
N GLU A 6 3.69 4.49 6.89
CA GLU A 6 3.29 5.89 7.02
C GLU A 6 3.78 6.65 5.79
N PRO A 7 2.86 7.25 5.01
CA PRO A 7 3.21 7.94 3.77
C PRO A 7 4.05 9.17 4.09
N ARG A 8 5.14 9.33 3.35
CA ARG A 8 6.05 10.48 3.33
C ARG A 8 5.80 11.38 2.12
N MET A 9 5.21 10.84 1.06
CA MET A 9 4.86 11.52 -0.19
C MET A 9 3.34 11.52 -0.40
N ALA A 10 2.86 12.48 -1.20
CA ALA A 10 1.43 12.62 -1.49
C ALA A 10 0.86 11.44 -2.30
N ASP A 11 1.71 10.71 -3.01
CA ASP A 11 1.35 9.54 -3.82
C ASP A 11 1.37 8.22 -3.02
N GLU A 12 1.78 8.24 -1.75
CA GLU A 12 1.88 7.05 -0.90
C GLU A 12 0.59 6.80 -0.12
N LEU A 13 0.19 5.54 -0.03
CA LEU A 13 -1.01 5.15 0.70
C LEU A 13 -0.63 4.70 2.11
N ARG A 14 -1.28 5.28 3.12
CA ARG A 14 -1.14 4.79 4.49
C ARG A 14 -1.77 3.41 4.62
N ILE A 15 -1.01 2.47 5.18
CA ILE A 15 -1.51 1.12 5.45
C ILE A 15 -1.22 0.71 6.88
N ARG A 16 -2.16 -0.03 7.47
CA ARG A 16 -2.05 -0.56 8.83
C ARG A 16 -2.10 -2.09 8.81
N VAL A 17 -1.39 -2.70 9.76
CA VAL A 17 -1.45 -4.15 9.97
C VAL A 17 -2.89 -4.57 10.22
N GLY A 18 -3.38 -5.54 9.43
CA GLY A 18 -4.77 -6.01 9.47
C GLY A 18 -5.77 -5.21 8.63
N GLU A 19 -5.35 -4.16 7.93
CA GLU A 19 -6.22 -3.44 7.00
C GLU A 19 -6.38 -4.20 5.67
N ALA A 20 -7.59 -4.15 5.12
CA ALA A 20 -7.89 -4.72 3.81
C ALA A 20 -7.54 -3.72 2.71
N LEU A 21 -6.67 -4.14 1.80
CA LEU A 21 -6.23 -3.34 0.66
C LEU A 21 -6.43 -4.16 -0.60
N ARG A 22 -6.78 -3.48 -1.68
CA ARG A 22 -6.89 -4.05 -3.00
C ARG A 22 -5.67 -3.67 -3.80
N VAL A 23 -4.84 -4.65 -4.14
CA VAL A 23 -3.73 -4.44 -5.07
C VAL A 23 -4.29 -4.19 -6.46
N LEU A 24 -3.98 -3.04 -7.04
CA LEU A 24 -4.38 -2.62 -8.38
C LEU A 24 -3.26 -2.88 -9.40
N ALA A 25 -2.01 -2.68 -9.01
CA ALA A 25 -0.84 -2.98 -9.83
C ALA A 25 0.36 -3.35 -8.95
N GLU A 26 1.24 -4.19 -9.48
CA GLU A 26 2.51 -4.57 -8.86
C GLU A 26 3.64 -4.17 -9.82
N TYR A 27 4.68 -3.57 -9.27
CA TYR A 27 5.86 -3.12 -10.01
C TYR A 27 7.07 -3.98 -9.62
N ASP A 28 7.96 -4.23 -10.58
CA ASP A 28 9.14 -5.08 -10.40
C ASP A 28 10.19 -4.45 -9.44
N ASP A 29 10.13 -3.14 -9.23
CA ASP A 29 10.97 -2.38 -8.29
C ASP A 29 10.58 -2.53 -6.80
N GLY A 30 9.68 -3.48 -6.47
CA GLY A 30 9.27 -3.75 -5.08
C GLY A 30 8.13 -2.87 -4.55
N TRP A 31 7.41 -2.17 -5.43
CA TRP A 31 6.26 -1.33 -5.09
C TRP A 31 4.96 -1.91 -5.64
N GLY A 32 3.87 -1.69 -4.93
CA GLY A 32 2.52 -2.03 -5.35
C GLY A 32 1.60 -0.81 -5.26
N PHE A 33 0.83 -0.58 -6.31
CA PHE A 33 -0.27 0.39 -6.28
C PHE A 33 -1.50 -0.29 -5.66
N CYS A 34 -1.97 0.23 -4.54
CA CYS A 34 -3.10 -0.33 -3.80
C CYS A 34 -4.21 0.70 -3.58
N GLU A 35 -5.42 0.19 -3.38
CA GLU A 35 -6.61 0.95 -3.02
C GLU A 35 -7.14 0.45 -1.67
N ASN A 36 -7.33 1.35 -0.71
CA ASN A 36 -7.92 0.99 0.58
C ASN A 36 -9.46 0.94 0.53
N VAL A 37 -10.07 0.49 1.63
CA VAL A 37 -11.54 0.47 1.78
C VAL A 37 -12.20 1.85 1.72
N ARG A 38 -11.42 2.94 1.82
CA ARG A 38 -11.87 4.34 1.73
C ARG A 38 -11.77 4.87 0.30
N ALA A 39 -11.44 4.01 -0.68
CA ALA A 39 -11.17 4.38 -2.06
C ALA A 39 -10.00 5.36 -2.23
N GLU A 40 -9.10 5.44 -1.24
CA GLU A 40 -7.83 6.14 -1.35
C GLU A 40 -6.83 5.21 -2.04
N ARG A 41 -6.12 5.77 -3.02
CA ARG A 41 -5.15 5.04 -3.82
C ARG A 41 -3.77 5.59 -3.58
N GLY A 42 -2.79 4.72 -3.59
CA GLY A 42 -1.41 5.15 -3.54
C GLY A 42 -0.44 3.97 -3.59
N MET A 43 0.82 4.34 -3.60
CA MET A 43 1.94 3.43 -3.65
C MET A 43 2.24 2.91 -2.25
N ILE A 44 2.45 1.60 -2.15
CA ILE A 44 2.92 0.93 -0.95
C ILE A 44 4.05 -0.02 -1.33
N PRO A 45 5.06 -0.23 -0.47
CA PRO A 45 6.08 -1.22 -0.75
C PRO A 45 5.53 -2.63 -0.55
N LEU A 46 5.87 -3.55 -1.46
CA LEU A 46 5.44 -4.96 -1.43
C LEU A 46 5.91 -5.67 -0.15
N GLU A 47 6.99 -5.19 0.47
CA GLU A 47 7.47 -5.67 1.78
C GLU A 47 6.41 -5.59 2.89
N CYS A 48 5.42 -4.70 2.76
CA CYS A 48 4.34 -4.60 3.74
C CYS A 48 3.19 -5.58 3.47
N LEU A 49 3.08 -6.09 2.25
CA LEU A 49 2.08 -7.09 1.84
C LEU A 49 2.52 -8.50 2.23
N GLU A 50 3.81 -8.82 2.07
CA GLU A 50 4.44 -10.09 2.52
C GLU A 50 4.45 -10.27 4.04
#